data_AF-A0A943HMX3-F1
#
_entry.id   AF-A0A943HMX3-F1
#
_cell.length_a   1.000
_cell.length_b   1.000
_cell.length_c   1.000
_cell.angle_alpha   90.00
_cell.angle_beta   90.00
_cell.angle_gamma   90.00
#
_symmetry.space_group_name_H-M   'P 1'
#
loop_
_entity.id
_entity.type
_entity.pdbx_description
1 polymer ?
#
loop_
_entity_poly.entity_id
_entity_poly.type
_entity_poly.pdbx_seq_one_letter_code
_entity_poly.pdbx_strand_id
1 'polypeptide(L)'
;MRDITFKNLFFRYYDRKIADGTITFSKLGITKTDFTRLCVEEDFLFDEDTLIKICNLMRLTEEEETELFDAAERLRKEKRDREYYI
;
A
#
# COMPACT_ATOMS: atom_id res chain seq x y z
N MET A 1 -6.58 -9.93 -16.92
CA MET A 1 -6.17 -9.84 -15.51
C MET A 1 -6.85 -8.61 -14.94
N ARG A 2 -7.54 -8.69 -13.80
CA ARG A 2 -7.98 -7.45 -13.14
C ARG A 2 -6.71 -6.75 -12.68
N ASP A 3 -6.50 -5.51 -13.11
CA ASP A 3 -5.44 -4.67 -12.56
C ASP A 3 -5.66 -4.58 -11.05
N ILE A 4 -4.77 -5.20 -10.27
CA ILE A 4 -4.86 -5.13 -8.81
C ILE A 4 -4.37 -3.74 -8.41
N THR A 5 -5.22 -2.99 -7.72
CA THR A 5 -4.88 -1.66 -7.21
C THR A 5 -3.91 -1.75 -6.04
N PHE A 6 -3.17 -0.67 -5.79
CA PHE A 6 -2.27 -0.54 -4.63
C PHE A 6 -2.98 -0.93 -3.32
N LYS A 7 -4.17 -0.39 -3.11
CA LYS A 7 -5.03 -0.69 -1.95
C LYS A 7 -5.28 -2.19 -1.78
N ASN A 8 -5.65 -2.87 -2.85
CA ASN A 8 -5.95 -4.30 -2.81
C ASN A 8 -4.70 -5.15 -2.53
N LEU A 9 -3.56 -4.79 -3.12
CA LEU A 9 -2.28 -5.45 -2.83
C LEU A 9 -1.86 -5.24 -1.37
N PHE A 10 -1.94 -4.00 -0.90
CA PHE A 10 -1.62 -3.64 0.48
C PHE A 10 -2.44 -4.47 1.47
N PHE A 11 -3.77 -4.47 1.34
CA PHE A 11 -4.63 -5.23 2.26
C PHE A 11 -4.43 -6.74 2.16
N ARG A 12 -4.17 -7.25 0.95
CA ARG A 12 -3.87 -8.68 0.76
C ARG A 12 -2.63 -9.12 1.54
N TYR A 13 -1.54 -8.35 1.46
CA TYR A 13 -0.35 -8.67 2.23
C TYR A 13 -0.55 -8.39 3.71
N TYR A 14 -1.22 -7.29 4.07
CA TYR A 14 -1.49 -6.93 5.45
C TYR A 14 -2.28 -8.02 6.16
N ASP A 15 -3.40 -8.47 5.59
CA ASP A 15 -4.25 -9.51 6.18
C ASP A 15 -3.48 -10.82 6.33
N ARG A 16 -2.68 -11.20 5.32
CA ARG A 16 -1.84 -12.39 5.39
C ARG A 16 -0.82 -12.31 6.54
N LYS A 17 -0.09 -11.21 6.64
CA LYS A 17 0.99 -11.02 7.63
C LYS A 17 0.45 -10.76 9.05
N ILE A 18 -0.80 -10.30 9.17
CA ILE A 18 -1.52 -10.24 10.45
C ILE A 18 -1.98 -11.64 10.85
N ALA A 19 -2.56 -12.40 9.92
CA ALA A 19 -3.08 -13.74 10.17
C ALA A 19 -1.99 -14.75 10.55
N ASP A 20 -0.80 -14.66 9.94
CA ASP A 20 0.35 -15.49 10.28
C ASP A 20 1.15 -14.99 11.50
N GLY A 21 0.78 -13.84 12.07
CA GLY A 21 1.42 -13.24 13.24
C GLY A 21 2.76 -12.56 12.96
N THR A 22 3.16 -12.38 11.70
CA THR A 22 4.39 -11.66 11.31
C THR A 22 4.37 -10.22 11.81
N ILE A 23 3.22 -9.56 11.71
CA ILE A 23 3.02 -8.18 12.20
C ILE A 23 1.81 -8.05 13.11
N THR A 24 1.76 -6.91 13.81
CA THR A 24 0.55 -6.40 14.45
C THR A 24 0.29 -5.00 13.92
N PHE A 25 -0.96 -4.54 13.99
CA PHE A 25 -1.31 -3.16 13.59
C PHE A 25 -0.44 -2.10 14.28
N SER A 26 -0.16 -2.28 15.57
CA SER A 26 0.72 -1.38 16.34
C SER A 26 2.17 -1.34 15.85
N LYS A 27 2.66 -2.42 15.24
CA LYS A 27 4.02 -2.51 14.71
C LYS A 27 4.15 -1.96 13.29
N LEU A 28 3.03 -1.78 12.58
CA LEU A 28 3.02 -1.27 11.21
C LEU A 28 3.44 0.20 11.11
N GLY A 29 3.38 0.94 12.23
CA GLY A 29 3.85 2.32 12.31
C GLY A 29 2.95 3.35 11.62
N ILE A 30 1.79 2.94 11.11
CA ILE A 30 0.79 3.82 10.50
C ILE A 30 -0.23 4.30 11.54
N THR A 31 -0.75 5.51 11.36
CA THR A 31 -1.81 6.01 12.24
C THR A 31 -3.15 5.38 11.89
N LYS A 32 -4.10 5.38 12.83
CA LYS A 32 -5.49 5.00 12.54
C LYS A 32 -6.10 5.85 11.43
N THR A 33 -5.70 7.12 11.35
CA THR A 33 -6.13 8.04 10.29
C THR A 33 -5.66 7.55 8.94
N ASP A 34 -4.37 7.25 8.77
CA ASP A 34 -3.83 6.77 7.48
C ASP A 34 -4.44 5.44 7.07
N PHE A 35 -4.66 4.54 8.03
CA PHE A 35 -5.37 3.28 7.77
C PHE A 35 -6.82 3.51 7.34
N THR A 36 -7.52 4.45 7.97
CA THR A 36 -8.89 4.80 7.57
C THR A 36 -8.91 5.41 6.16
N ARG A 37 -7.91 6.24 5.83
CA ARG A 37 -7.76 6.81 4.49
C ARG A 37 -7.54 5.72 3.45
N LEU A 38 -6.63 4.76 3.69
CA LEU A 38 -6.50 3.56 2.84
C LEU A 38 -7.82 2.82 2.64
N CYS A 39 -8.66 2.70 3.68
CA CYS A 39 -9.95 2.03 3.58
C CYS A 39 -10.95 2.79 2.69
N VAL A 40 -10.92 4.13 2.68
CA VAL A 40 -11.97 4.98 2.08
C VAL A 40 -11.53 5.61 0.76
N GLU A 41 -10.31 6.12 0.68
CA GLU A 41 -9.73 6.79 -0.48
C GLU A 41 -9.08 5.74 -1.40
N GLU A 42 -9.60 5.57 -2.63
CA GLU A 42 -9.02 4.62 -3.60
C GLU A 42 -7.67 5.09 -4.17
N ASP A 43 -7.43 6.39 -4.08
CA ASP A 43 -6.28 7.08 -4.64
C ASP A 43 -5.25 7.43 -3.55
N PHE A 44 -5.49 7.07 -2.30
CA PHE A 44 -4.53 7.31 -1.23
C PHE A 44 -3.26 6.47 -1.40
N LEU A 45 -2.12 7.15 -1.27
CA LEU A 45 -0.79 6.55 -1.35
C LEU A 45 0.06 7.09 -0.21
N PHE A 46 0.84 6.21 0.41
CA PHE A 46 1.89 6.64 1.33
C PHE A 46 3.03 7.35 0.59
N ASP A 47 3.75 8.21 1.31
CA ASP A 47 5.07 8.64 0.84
C ASP A 47 6.03 7.45 0.75
N GLU A 48 7.10 7.63 -0.02
CA GLU A 48 8.05 6.57 -0.33
C GLU A 48 8.76 6.04 0.92
N ASP A 49 9.17 6.91 1.85
CA ASP A 49 9.81 6.52 3.11
C ASP A 49 8.89 5.66 3.98
N THR A 50 7.61 6.02 4.06
CA THR A 50 6.59 5.28 4.79
C THR A 50 6.31 3.94 4.12
N LEU A 51 6.25 3.88 2.79
CA LEU A 51 6.07 2.64 2.07
C LEU A 51 7.23 1.67 2.29
N ILE A 52 8.47 2.15 2.19
CA ILE A 52 9.70 1.36 2.48
C ILE A 52 9.64 0.82 3.92
N LYS A 53 9.27 1.64 4.89
CA LYS A 53 9.14 1.19 6.29
C LYS A 53 8.09 0.09 6.43
N ILE A 54 6.94 0.24 5.78
CA ILE A 54 5.87 -0.76 5.83
C ILE A 54 6.33 -2.07 5.21
N CYS A 55 6.97 -2.06 4.03
CA CYS A 55 7.50 -3.27 3.38
C CYS A 55 8.46 -4.02 4.31
N ASN A 56 9.38 -3.29 4.94
CA ASN A 56 10.34 -3.83 5.90
C ASN A 56 9.66 -4.42 7.16
N LEU A 57 8.69 -3.70 7.72
CA LEU A 57 7.95 -4.14 8.91
C LEU A 57 7.10 -5.38 8.63
N MET A 58 6.47 -5.43 7.46
CA MET A 58 5.67 -6.55 6.97
C MET A 58 6.52 -7.76 6.56
N ARG A 59 7.84 -7.59 6.45
CA ARG A 59 8.76 -8.61 5.93
C ARG A 59 8.25 -9.14 4.59
N LEU A 60 7.98 -8.21 3.67
CA LEU A 60 7.64 -8.56 2.30
C LEU A 60 8.86 -9.21 1.62
N THR A 61 8.59 -10.12 0.69
CA THR A 61 9.64 -10.59 -0.23
C THR A 61 9.96 -9.51 -1.25
N GLU A 62 11.11 -9.61 -1.93
CA GLU A 62 11.47 -8.69 -3.02
C GLU A 62 10.37 -8.63 -4.11
N GLU A 63 9.72 -9.76 -4.38
CA GLU A 63 8.58 -9.84 -5.31
C GLU A 63 7.34 -9.10 -4.78
N GLU A 64 6.94 -9.36 -3.52
CA GLU A 64 5.80 -8.67 -2.87
C GLU A 64 6.04 -7.15 -2.80
N GLU A 65 7.28 -6.73 -2.51
CA GLU A 65 7.69 -5.33 -2.49
C GLU A 65 7.61 -4.72 -3.90
N THR A 66 8.18 -5.38 -4.91
CA THR A 66 8.14 -4.90 -6.30
C THR A 66 6.70 -4.74 -6.81
N GLU A 67 5.82 -5.72 -6.54
CA GLU A 67 4.41 -5.64 -6.91
C GLU A 67 3.72 -4.43 -6.26
N LEU A 68 4.03 -4.15 -4.99
CA LEU A 68 3.45 -3.04 -4.25
C LEU A 68 3.92 -1.68 -4.79
N PHE A 69 5.22 -1.54 -5.08
CA PHE A 69 5.78 -0.32 -5.66
C PHE A 69 5.29 -0.08 -7.10
N ASP A 70 5.17 -1.14 -7.91
CA ASP A 70 4.61 -1.04 -9.26
C ASP A 70 3.16 -0.54 -9.22
N ALA A 71 2.35 -1.05 -8.28
CA ALA A 71 0.98 -0.60 -8.10
C ALA A 71 0.92 0.86 -7.59
N ALA A 72 1.85 1.26 -6.73
CA ALA A 72 1.97 2.64 -6.26
C ALA A 72 2.31 3.60 -7.41
N GLU A 73 3.24 3.24 -8.28
CA GLU A 73 3.64 4.04 -9.44
C GLU A 73 2.52 4.16 -10.47
N ARG A 74 1.74 3.10 -10.71
CA ARG A 74 0.54 3.18 -11.56
C ARG A 74 -0.47 4.17 -10.99
N LEU A 75 -0.75 4.10 -9.69
CA LEU A 75 -1.68 5.02 -9.04
C LEU A 75 -1.19 6.48 -9.10
N ARG A 76 0.12 6.71 -8.94
CA ARG A 76 0.74 8.04 -9.11
C ARG A 76 0.55 8.59 -10.52
N LYS A 77 0.73 7.75 -11.55
CA LYS A 77 0.50 8.13 -12.96
C LYS A 77 -0.97 8.47 -13.21
N GLU A 78 -1.89 7.62 -12.75
CA GLU A 78 -3.33 7.86 -12.87
C GLU A 78 -3.81 9.13 -12.15
N LYS A 79 -3.16 9.52 -11.04
CA LYS A 79 -3.42 10.81 -10.38
C LYS A 79 -2.98 11.99 -11.25
N ARG A 80 -1.74 11.94 -11.75
CA ARG A 80 -1.17 13.00 -12.59
C ARG A 80 -1.96 13.19 -13.88
N ASP A 81 -2.38 12.09 -14.50
CA ASP A 81 -3.17 12.14 -15.73
C ASP A 81 -4.55 12.77 -15.46
N ARG A 82 -5.18 12.49 -14.31
CA ARG A 82 -6.45 13.14 -13.92
C ARG A 82 -6.30 14.63 -13.66
N GLU A 83 -5.18 15.08 -13.09
CA GLU A 83 -4.91 16.51 -12.86
C GLU A 83 -4.62 17.29 -14.16
N TYR A 84 -4.14 16.63 -15.22
CA TYR A 84 -3.81 17.28 -16.50
C TYR A 84 -5.02 17.52 -17.43
N TYR A 85 -6.20 16.98 -17.11
CA TYR A 85 -7.43 17.13 -17.89
C TYR A 85 -8.46 18.10 -17.25
N ILE A 86 -8.03 18.91 -16.27
CA ILE A 86 -8.85 19.95 -15.61
C ILE A 86 -8.32 21.34 -15.97
#